data_AF-A0A3D0ES52-F1
#
_entry.id   AF-A0A3D0ES52-F1
#
_cell.length_a   1.000
_cell.length_b   1.000
_cell.length_c   1.000
_cell.angle_alpha   90.00
_cell.angle_beta   90.00
_cell.angle_gamma   90.00
#
_symmetry.space_group_name_H-M   'P 1'
#
loop_
_entity.id
_entity.type
_entity.pdbx_description
1 polymer ?
#
loop_
_entity_poly.entity_id
_entity_poly.type
_entity_poly.pdbx_seq_one_letter_code
_entity_poly.pdbx_strand_id
1 'polypeptide(L)'
;MQGSTVVINPPDGDMSDYFSSLNKLYDYQFDWIAPGHGFLMDNPHEAIDRLLVHRRKREGRVINALSVLGEGTIDNLTISVYDDVPPALHPLAKRSLLAHLIKLQQERKARQDGDLWINCP
;
A
#
# COMPACT_ATOMS: atom_id res chain seq x y z
N MET A 1 -4.42 -9.34 -11.16
CA MET A 1 -2.95 -9.16 -11.16
C MET A 1 -2.32 -10.50 -11.53
N GLN A 2 -1.60 -10.56 -12.64
CA GLN A 2 -0.97 -11.80 -13.15
C GLN A 2 0.32 -12.10 -12.36
N GLY A 3 0.20 -12.29 -11.05
CA GLY A 3 1.30 -12.65 -10.15
C GLY A 3 2.24 -11.51 -9.70
N SER A 4 2.11 -10.30 -10.26
CA SER A 4 2.92 -9.13 -9.88
C SER A 4 2.09 -8.05 -9.17
N THR A 5 2.68 -7.37 -8.19
CA THR A 5 2.13 -6.16 -7.56
C THR A 5 3.00 -4.96 -7.91
N VAL A 6 2.36 -3.82 -8.17
CA VAL A 6 3.05 -2.53 -8.25
C VAL A 6 3.65 -2.21 -6.89
N VAL A 7 4.83 -1.60 -6.87
CA VAL A 7 5.49 -1.08 -5.67
C VAL A 7 5.35 0.43 -5.70
N ILE A 8 4.75 1.01 -4.66
CA ILE A 8 4.71 2.45 -4.49
C ILE A 8 5.96 2.84 -3.73
N ASN A 9 6.79 3.69 -4.33
CA ASN A 9 8.18 3.88 -3.94
C ASN A 9 8.49 5.35 -3.60
N PRO A 10 8.37 5.78 -2.34
CA PRO A 10 8.70 7.15 -1.96
C PRO A 10 10.19 7.49 -2.17
N PRO A 11 10.54 8.76 -2.48
CA PRO A 11 9.61 9.88 -2.71
C PRO A 11 8.98 9.89 -4.11
N ASP A 12 9.41 9.03 -5.02
CA ASP A 12 8.94 9.02 -6.42
C ASP A 12 7.47 8.58 -6.57
N GLY A 13 6.91 7.89 -5.57
CA GLY A 13 5.52 7.48 -5.52
C GLY A 13 4.88 7.71 -4.15
N ASP A 14 3.60 8.06 -4.17
CA ASP A 14 2.77 8.36 -2.99
C ASP A 14 1.52 7.47 -2.96
N MET A 15 1.19 6.92 -1.78
CA MET A 15 0.06 6.00 -1.63
C MET A 15 -1.29 6.71 -1.67
N SER A 16 -1.38 7.95 -1.20
CA SER A 16 -2.57 8.80 -1.28
C SER A 16 -2.89 9.11 -2.75
N ASP A 17 -1.87 9.47 -3.53
CA ASP A 17 -2.02 9.71 -4.97
C ASP A 17 -2.41 8.43 -5.72
N TYR A 18 -1.86 7.29 -5.34
CA TYR A 18 -2.23 5.99 -5.91
C TYR A 18 -3.71 5.66 -5.66
N PHE A 19 -4.19 5.79 -4.42
CA PHE A 19 -5.61 5.60 -4.08
C PHE A 19 -6.51 6.59 -4.82
N SER A 20 -6.13 7.87 -4.86
CA SER A 20 -6.86 8.92 -5.58
C SER A 20 -6.96 8.60 -7.07
N SER A 21 -5.87 8.14 -7.68
CA SER A 21 -5.82 7.77 -9.09
C SER A 21 -6.67 6.55 -9.41
N LEU A 22 -6.66 5.54 -8.54
CA LEU A 22 -7.53 4.36 -8.70
C LEU A 22 -9.01 4.72 -8.55
N ASN A 23 -9.39 5.57 -7.59
CA ASN A 23 -10.76 6.03 -7.43
C ASN A 23 -11.22 6.86 -8.64
N LYS A 24 -10.37 7.79 -9.12
CA LYS A 24 -10.65 8.53 -10.37
C LYS A 24 -10.84 7.57 -11.54
N LEU A 25 -9.99 6.55 -11.66
CA LEU A 25 -10.11 5.56 -12.72
C LEU A 25 -11.42 4.79 -12.60
N TYR A 26 -11.86 4.45 -11.39
CA TYR A 26 -13.13 3.77 -11.13
C TYR A 26 -14.36 4.57 -11.58
N ASP A 27 -14.29 5.90 -11.55
CA ASP A 27 -15.43 6.75 -11.93
C ASP A 27 -15.60 6.89 -13.46
N TYR A 28 -14.60 6.52 -14.26
CA TYR A 28 -14.72 6.54 -15.73
C TYR A 28 -15.53 5.36 -16.27
N GLN A 29 -16.23 5.59 -17.37
CA GLN A 29 -16.93 4.53 -18.09
C GLN A 29 -16.04 4.00 -19.22
N PHE A 30 -15.59 2.75 -19.11
CA PHE A 30 -14.78 2.07 -20.11
C PHE A 30 -14.94 0.55 -19.93
N ASP A 31 -14.91 -0.17 -21.05
CA ASP A 31 -15.11 -1.61 -21.08
C ASP A 31 -13.80 -2.40 -20.96
N TRP A 32 -12.65 -1.75 -21.24
CA TRP A 32 -11.35 -2.42 -21.30
C TRP A 32 -10.22 -1.58 -20.71
N ILE A 33 -9.24 -2.24 -20.08
CA ILE A 33 -7.92 -1.66 -19.77
C ILE A 33 -6.85 -2.40 -20.55
N ALA A 34 -6.03 -1.66 -21.30
CA ALA A 34 -4.77 -2.13 -21.86
C ALA A 34 -3.62 -1.73 -20.93
N PRO A 35 -3.15 -2.61 -20.02
CA PRO A 35 -2.09 -2.25 -19.08
C PRO A 35 -0.72 -2.20 -19.77
N GLY A 36 0.23 -1.48 -19.17
CA GLY A 36 1.62 -1.46 -19.67
C GLY A 36 2.32 -2.82 -19.62
N HIS A 37 1.83 -3.75 -18.78
CA HIS A 37 2.28 -5.14 -18.72
C HIS A 37 1.09 -6.07 -18.53
N GLY A 38 1.16 -7.25 -19.13
CA GLY A 38 0.13 -8.26 -19.04
C GLY A 38 -0.90 -8.19 -20.16
N PHE A 39 -2.00 -8.92 -19.98
CA PHE A 39 -3.08 -8.99 -20.97
C PHE A 39 -4.09 -7.85 -20.85
N LEU A 40 -4.79 -7.58 -21.96
CA LEU A 40 -5.98 -6.75 -22.02
C LEU A 40 -7.04 -7.27 -21.02
N MET A 41 -7.68 -6.35 -20.27
CA MET A 41 -8.63 -6.68 -19.20
C MET A 41 -10.04 -6.23 -19.60
N ASP A 42 -11.00 -7.16 -19.61
CA ASP A 42 -12.42 -6.98 -19.97
C ASP A 42 -13.35 -6.61 -18.80
N ASN A 43 -12.83 -6.70 -17.57
CA ASN A 43 -13.55 -6.37 -16.34
C ASN A 43 -12.78 -5.30 -15.55
N PRO A 44 -12.74 -4.05 -16.06
CA PRO A 44 -11.87 -3.01 -15.52
C PRO A 44 -12.16 -2.62 -14.07
N HIS A 45 -13.44 -2.41 -13.73
CA HIS A 45 -13.85 -2.03 -12.38
C HIS A 45 -13.48 -3.10 -11.36
N GLU A 46 -13.67 -4.38 -11.70
CA GLU A 46 -13.27 -5.50 -10.84
C GLU A 46 -11.75 -5.56 -10.64
N ALA A 47 -10.97 -5.22 -11.68
CA ALA A 47 -9.51 -5.12 -11.56
C ALA A 47 -9.09 -3.99 -10.60
N ILE A 48 -9.74 -2.83 -10.69
CA ILE A 48 -9.50 -1.68 -9.82
C ILE A 48 -9.91 -2.00 -8.38
N ASP A 49 -11.08 -2.59 -8.16
CA ASP A 49 -11.57 -3.01 -6.85
C ASP A 49 -10.60 -3.99 -6.17
N ARG A 50 -10.08 -4.98 -6.91
CA ARG A 50 -9.07 -5.89 -6.37
C ARG A 50 -7.81 -5.16 -5.92
N LEU A 51 -7.36 -4.14 -6.65
CA LEU A 51 -6.22 -3.31 -6.25
C LEU A 51 -6.53 -2.49 -4.99
N LEU A 52 -7.68 -1.82 -4.95
CA LEU A 52 -8.13 -1.04 -3.80
C LEU A 52 -8.24 -1.91 -2.54
N VAL A 53 -8.90 -3.06 -2.65
CA VAL A 53 -9.06 -4.03 -1.55
C VAL A 53 -7.70 -4.54 -1.09
N HIS A 54 -6.81 -4.89 -2.01
CA HIS A 54 -5.46 -5.35 -1.65
C HIS A 54 -4.69 -4.29 -0.85
N ARG A 55 -4.72 -3.02 -1.28
CA ARG A 55 -4.03 -1.93 -0.57
C ARG A 55 -4.68 -1.60 0.77
N ARG A 56 -6.00 -1.57 0.86
CA ARG A 56 -6.72 -1.35 2.13
C ARG A 56 -6.45 -2.46 3.14
N LYS A 57 -6.39 -3.72 2.70
CA LYS A 57 -5.99 -4.85 3.55
C LYS A 57 -4.58 -4.67 4.11
N ARG A 58 -3.63 -4.22 3.28
CA ARG A 58 -2.26 -3.96 3.74
C ARG A 58 -2.20 -2.77 4.69
N GLU A 59 -2.89 -1.67 4.39
CA GLU A 59 -3.00 -0.51 5.30
C GLU A 59 -3.58 -0.90 6.67
N GLY A 60 -4.63 -1.73 6.70
CA GLY A 60 -5.18 -2.26 7.94
C GLY A 60 -4.16 -3.08 8.75
N ARG A 61 -3.31 -3.86 8.09
CA ARG A 61 -2.19 -4.56 8.76
C ARG A 61 -1.16 -3.58 9.33
N VAL A 62 -0.87 -2.46 8.65
CA VAL A 62 0.02 -1.40 9.18
C VAL A 62 -0.56 -0.79 10.45
N ILE A 63 -1.83 -0.38 10.42
CA ILE A 63 -2.51 0.21 11.58
C ILE A 63 -2.54 -0.79 12.75
N ASN A 64 -2.84 -2.05 12.48
CA ASN A 64 -2.83 -3.10 13.50
C ASN A 64 -1.43 -3.30 14.10
N ALA A 65 -0.38 -3.36 13.27
CA ALA A 65 0.99 -3.51 13.74
C ALA A 65 1.42 -2.33 14.64
N LEU A 66 1.11 -1.09 14.24
CA LEU A 66 1.36 0.10 15.06
C LEU A 66 0.56 0.06 16.38
N SER A 67 -0.69 -0.38 16.34
CA SER A 67 -1.54 -0.47 17.53
C SER A 67 -1.04 -1.52 18.54
N VAL A 68 -0.56 -2.67 18.04
CA VAL A 68 -0.07 -3.77 18.89
C VAL A 68 1.32 -3.47 19.46
N LEU A 69 2.21 -2.88 18.67
CA LEU A 69 3.59 -2.58 19.09
C LEU A 69 3.70 -1.26 19.86
N GLY A 70 2.75 -0.34 19.68
CA GLY A 70 2.79 1.04 20.19
C GLY A 70 3.71 1.93 19.35
N GLU A 71 4.95 1.49 19.15
CA GLU A 71 5.94 2.11 18.28
C GLU A 71 6.81 1.07 17.57
N GLY A 72 7.41 1.42 16.42
CA GLY A 72 8.33 0.51 15.75
C GLY A 72 9.12 1.16 14.62
N THR A 73 10.32 0.65 14.40
CA THR A 73 11.11 0.98 13.20
C THR A 73 10.46 0.39 11.96
N ILE A 74 10.80 0.94 10.79
CA ILE A 74 10.32 0.38 9.51
C ILE A 74 10.69 -1.09 9.33
N ASP A 75 11.84 -1.51 9.86
CA ASP A 75 12.31 -2.89 9.80
C ASP A 75 11.44 -3.81 10.65
N ASN A 76 11.17 -3.42 11.90
CA ASN A 76 10.31 -4.20 12.80
C ASN A 76 8.88 -4.30 12.24
N LEU A 77 8.34 -3.18 11.76
CA LEU A 77 7.01 -3.14 11.17
C LEU A 77 6.92 -3.96 9.89
N THR A 78 7.97 -4.02 9.06
CA THR A 78 7.95 -4.82 7.83
C THR A 78 7.76 -6.31 8.14
N ILE A 79 8.46 -6.83 9.15
CA ILE A 79 8.37 -8.24 9.54
C ILE A 79 6.94 -8.59 9.98
N SER A 80 6.29 -7.69 10.73
CA SER A 80 4.91 -7.89 11.18
C SER A 80 3.88 -7.70 10.06
N VAL A 81 4.01 -6.65 9.26
CA VAL A 81 3.03 -6.28 8.22
C VAL A 81 3.09 -7.21 7.01
N TYR A 82 4.26 -7.77 6.72
CA TYR A 82 4.51 -8.64 5.56
C TYR A 82 4.96 -10.05 5.98
N ASP A 83 4.35 -10.58 7.03
CA ASP A 83 4.49 -11.97 7.48
C ASP A 83 4.16 -13.02 6.41
N ASP A 84 3.34 -12.64 5.42
CA ASP A 84 2.93 -13.42 4.26
C ASP A 84 3.85 -13.26 3.04
N VAL A 85 4.94 -12.49 3.15
CA VAL A 85 5.89 -12.23 2.06
C VAL A 85 7.24 -12.86 2.39
N PRO A 86 7.87 -13.58 1.45
CA PRO A 86 9.21 -14.13 1.64
C PRO A 86 10.22 -13.07 2.10
N PRO A 87 11.10 -13.37 3.08
CA PRO A 87 12.08 -12.40 3.59
C PRO A 87 12.97 -11.77 2.53
N ALA A 88 13.29 -12.52 1.46
CA ALA A 88 14.06 -12.01 0.33
C ALA A 88 13.40 -10.81 -0.38
N LEU A 89 12.08 -10.65 -0.27
CA LEU A 89 11.31 -9.53 -0.85
C LEU A 89 11.04 -8.41 0.15
N HIS A 90 11.44 -8.54 1.41
CA HIS A 90 11.23 -7.50 2.43
C HIS A 90 11.88 -6.15 2.09
N PRO A 91 13.06 -6.06 1.44
CA PRO A 91 13.60 -4.77 1.01
C PRO A 91 12.64 -3.99 0.10
N LEU A 92 11.89 -4.70 -0.76
CA LEU A 92 10.91 -4.09 -1.65
C LEU A 92 9.60 -3.77 -0.90
N ALA A 93 9.17 -4.68 -0.02
CA ALA A 93 7.99 -4.50 0.81
C ALA A 93 8.13 -3.28 1.75
N LYS A 94 9.33 -3.03 2.29
CA LYS A 94 9.67 -1.82 3.07
C LYS A 94 9.29 -0.54 2.35
N ARG A 95 9.53 -0.45 1.03
CA ARG A 95 9.19 0.74 0.23
C ARG A 95 7.67 0.99 0.22
N SER A 96 6.88 -0.08 0.02
CA SER A 96 5.42 0.02 0.07
C SER A 96 4.87 0.27 1.47
N LEU A 97 5.51 -0.26 2.53
CA LEU A 97 5.15 0.09 3.92
C LEU A 97 5.42 1.57 4.19
N LEU A 98 6.58 2.10 3.79
CA LEU A 98 6.89 3.52 3.94
C LEU A 98 5.80 4.38 3.28
N ALA A 99 5.35 4.02 2.08
CA ALA A 99 4.28 4.74 1.39
C ALA A 99 2.97 4.76 2.19
N HIS A 100 2.59 3.63 2.80
CA HIS A 100 1.42 3.58 3.69
C HIS A 100 1.61 4.43 4.95
N LEU A 101 2.78 4.38 5.59
CA LEU A 101 3.08 5.15 6.80
C LEU A 101 3.02 6.66 6.54
N ILE A 102 3.58 7.12 5.42
CA ILE A 102 3.50 8.52 4.99
C ILE A 102 2.04 8.95 4.78
N LYS A 103 1.24 8.14 4.07
CA LYS A 103 -0.21 8.41 3.91
C LYS A 103 -0.92 8.49 5.26
N LEU A 104 -0.68 7.53 6.16
CA LEU A 104 -1.29 7.53 7.51
C LEU A 104 -0.86 8.74 8.33
N GLN A 105 0.36 9.23 8.16
CA GLN A 105 0.84 10.47 8.78
C GLN A 105 0.11 11.69 8.25
N GLN A 106 -0.11 11.79 6.93
CA GLN A 106 -0.93 12.85 6.33
C GLN A 106 -2.37 12.81 6.88
N GLU A 107 -2.91 11.62 7.14
CA GLU A 107 -4.22 11.40 7.77
C GLU A 107 -4.21 11.56 9.31
N ARG A 108 -3.07 11.88 9.92
CA ARG A 108 -2.88 12.01 11.38
C ARG A 108 -3.16 10.73 12.19
N LYS A 109 -3.10 9.56 11.55
CA LYS A 109 -3.26 8.23 12.19
C LYS A 109 -1.94 7.60 12.61
N ALA A 110 -0.83 8.15 12.14
CA ALA A 110 0.51 7.78 12.58
C ALA A 110 1.37 9.04 12.67
N ARG A 111 2.47 8.97 13.41
CA ARG A 111 3.52 9.99 13.38
C ARG A 111 4.89 9.32 13.35
N GLN A 112 5.86 10.02 12.77
CA GLN A 112 7.26 9.62 12.82
C GLN A 112 8.00 10.42 13.90
N ASP A 113 8.80 9.74 14.71
CA ASP A 113 9.65 10.29 15.76
C ASP A 113 11.05 9.68 15.64
N GLY A 114 11.96 10.41 14.99
CA GLY A 114 13.23 9.85 14.52
C GLY A 114 13.01 8.66 13.58
N ASP A 115 13.53 7.50 13.96
CA ASP A 115 13.39 6.24 13.20
C ASP A 115 12.14 5.43 13.59
N LEU A 116 11.36 5.89 14.57
CA LEU A 116 10.18 5.20 15.09
C LEU A 116 8.91 5.74 14.45
N TRP A 117 8.01 4.82 14.14
CA TRP A 117 6.63 5.12 13.76
C TRP A 117 5.71 4.77 14.92
N ILE A 118 4.83 5.71 15.25
CA ILE A 118 3.99 5.65 16.45
C ILE A 118 2.53 5.78 16.03
N ASN A 119 1.67 4.97 16.64
CA ASN A 119 0.22 5.06 16.43
C ASN A 119 -0.33 6.39 16.97
N CYS A 120 -1.21 7.05 16.21
CA CYS A 120 -1.98 8.21 16.67
C CYS A 120 -3.47 7.85 16.70
N PRO A 121 -4.01 7.45 17.86
CA PRO A 121 -5.43 7.16 18.02
C PRO A 121 -6.31 8.41 17.95
#